data_AF-A0AAW2T171-F1
#
_entry.id   AF-A0AAW2T171-F1
#
_cell.length_a   1.000
_cell.length_b   1.000
_cell.length_c   1.000
_cell.angle_alpha   90.00
_cell.angle_beta   90.00
_cell.angle_gamma   90.00
#
_symmetry.space_group_name_H-M   'P 1'
#
loop_
_entity.id
_entity.type
_entity.pdbx_description
1 polymer ?
#
loop_
_entity_poly.entity_id
_entity_poly.type
_entity_poly.pdbx_seq_one_letter_code
_entity_poly.pdbx_strand_id
1 'polypeptide(L)'
;MGSCWKNNGQPCDGDVTSDVTRYSEMILNPETPSWCRADDIKLCPPYHTFPNGTRVHRNDTGRFPYEAYHLYCSPGNAEYIEKPNVMCDPYSNPQPQEILQILPHPVWGDYGYPTRKGEGWIGDPRSWDLDVGRLSQSLYFYQDPGTAPARRQWTSIDLGTEIYKDPNQVAEWTATRKKFDSELEFAKFSKIYQQLLSGPNMTIFQQFYKQELDDCSLRNSI
;
A
#
# COMPACT_ATOMS: atom_id res chain seq x y z
N MET A 1 5.11 1.68 0.87
CA MET A 1 5.65 1.54 2.24
C MET A 1 5.33 0.14 2.71
N GLY A 2 6.33 -0.55 3.25
CA GLY A 2 6.20 -1.91 3.77
C GLY A 2 6.46 -1.97 5.28
N SER A 3 5.79 -2.91 5.95
CA SER A 3 5.98 -3.18 7.38
C SER A 3 5.40 -4.56 7.75
N CYS A 4 5.53 -4.95 9.02
CA CYS A 4 4.95 -6.15 9.58
C CYS A 4 4.43 -5.90 10.99
N TRP A 5 3.20 -6.36 11.28
CA TRP A 5 2.68 -6.54 12.64
C TRP A 5 1.63 -7.64 12.67
N LYS A 6 1.23 -8.13 13.86
CA LYS A 6 0.20 -9.16 14.00
C LYS A 6 -1.20 -8.54 14.06
N ASN A 7 -2.24 -9.29 13.70
CA ASN A 7 -3.63 -8.81 13.78
C ASN A 7 -4.08 -8.47 15.22
N ASN A 8 -3.39 -9.01 16.22
CA ASN A 8 -3.61 -8.71 17.64
C ASN A 8 -2.82 -7.48 18.17
N GLY A 9 -2.12 -6.77 17.28
CA GLY A 9 -1.36 -5.57 17.60
C GLY A 9 0.07 -5.78 18.09
N GLN A 10 0.49 -7.03 18.30
CA GLN A 10 1.88 -7.35 18.66
C GLN A 10 2.83 -7.12 17.46
N PRO A 11 4.12 -6.83 17.73
CA PRO A 11 5.13 -6.81 16.68
C PRO A 11 5.29 -8.20 16.05
N CYS A 12 5.73 -8.24 14.80
CA CYS A 12 6.11 -9.49 14.14
C CYS A 12 7.34 -10.11 14.80
N ASP A 13 7.40 -11.44 14.81
CA ASP A 13 8.48 -12.23 15.44
C ASP A 13 9.06 -13.31 14.53
N GLY A 14 8.65 -13.35 13.25
CA GLY A 14 9.06 -14.33 12.27
C GLY A 14 8.10 -15.51 12.14
N ASP A 15 6.98 -15.53 12.87
CA ASP A 15 5.96 -16.57 12.76
C ASP A 15 5.17 -16.42 11.45
N VAL A 16 5.37 -17.38 10.54
CA VAL A 16 4.74 -17.41 9.23
C VAL A 16 3.21 -17.51 9.24
N THR A 17 2.60 -17.84 10.38
CA THR A 17 1.15 -17.99 10.51
C THR A 17 0.47 -16.75 11.09
N SER A 18 1.13 -16.07 12.03
CA SER A 18 0.55 -14.95 12.78
C SER A 18 1.10 -13.59 12.35
N ASP A 19 2.30 -13.54 11.79
CA ASP A 19 2.84 -12.31 11.19
C ASP A 19 2.04 -11.92 9.95
N VAL A 20 1.82 -10.62 9.80
CA VAL A 20 1.15 -10.07 8.63
C VAL A 20 2.02 -8.98 8.03
N THR A 21 2.50 -9.23 6.81
CA THR A 21 3.21 -8.22 6.04
C THR A 21 2.21 -7.25 5.43
N ARG A 22 2.48 -5.95 5.52
CA ARG A 22 1.54 -4.90 5.09
C ARG A 22 2.16 -3.90 4.16
N TYR A 23 1.39 -3.55 3.14
CA TYR A 23 1.80 -2.62 2.10
C TYR A 23 0.79 -1.48 1.94
N SER A 24 1.30 -0.26 1.99
CA SER A 24 0.61 0.96 1.58
C SER A 24 1.25 1.48 0.31
N GLU A 25 0.51 1.49 -0.79
CA GLU A 25 1.05 1.74 -2.13
C GLU A 25 0.23 2.79 -2.86
N MET A 26 0.90 3.71 -3.55
CA MET A 26 0.24 4.57 -4.54
C MET A 26 0.66 4.14 -5.94
N ILE A 27 -0.33 3.89 -6.80
CA ILE A 27 -0.09 3.58 -8.21
C ILE A 27 -0.17 4.88 -9.02
N LEU A 28 0.91 5.22 -9.71
CA LEU A 28 1.02 6.48 -10.46
C LEU A 28 0.62 6.36 -11.94
N ASN A 29 0.48 5.14 -12.47
CA ASN A 29 0.10 4.95 -13.87
C ASN A 29 -1.31 5.54 -14.12
N PRO A 30 -1.46 6.56 -14.98
CA PRO A 30 -2.75 7.20 -15.24
C PRO A 30 -3.81 6.25 -15.82
N GLU A 31 -3.37 5.19 -16.49
CA GLU A 31 -4.25 4.21 -17.11
C GLU A 31 -4.84 3.22 -16.10
N THR A 32 -4.29 3.16 -14.88
CA THR A 32 -4.79 2.26 -13.85
C THR A 32 -6.24 2.65 -13.48
N PRO A 33 -7.21 1.74 -13.65
CA PRO A 33 -8.58 1.98 -13.22
C PRO A 33 -8.71 1.81 -11.71
N SER A 34 -9.78 2.35 -11.12
CA SER A 34 -10.17 1.96 -9.76
C SER A 34 -10.94 0.65 -9.82
N TRP A 35 -10.53 -0.36 -9.03
CA TRP A 35 -11.32 -1.60 -8.87
C TRP A 35 -12.25 -1.53 -7.65
N CYS A 36 -11.91 -0.73 -6.64
CA CYS A 36 -12.83 -0.35 -5.59
C CYS A 36 -13.94 0.54 -6.15
N ARG A 37 -15.16 0.02 -6.25
CA ARG A 37 -16.30 0.74 -6.85
C ARG A 37 -17.56 0.57 -6.04
N ALA A 38 -18.49 1.51 -6.17
CA ALA A 38 -19.78 1.48 -5.47
C ALA A 38 -20.62 0.24 -5.81
N ASP A 39 -20.46 -0.31 -7.01
CA ASP A 39 -21.11 -1.54 -7.49
C ASP A 39 -20.33 -2.82 -7.15
N ASP A 40 -19.08 -2.72 -6.70
CA ASP A 40 -18.24 -3.86 -6.31
C ASP A 40 -17.32 -3.52 -5.12
N ILE A 41 -17.94 -3.42 -3.93
CA ILE A 41 -17.28 -2.93 -2.71
C ILE A 41 -16.28 -3.93 -2.09
N LYS A 42 -16.17 -5.16 -2.60
CA LYS A 42 -15.33 -6.21 -2.00
C LYS A 42 -13.83 -5.87 -2.04
N LEU A 43 -13.44 -5.01 -2.97
CA LEU A 43 -12.08 -4.50 -3.15
C LEU A 43 -11.88 -3.12 -2.51
N CYS A 44 -12.85 -2.62 -1.76
CA CYS A 44 -12.76 -1.36 -1.03
C CYS A 44 -12.43 -1.60 0.44
N PRO A 45 -11.59 -0.74 1.06
CA PRO A 45 -11.42 -0.79 2.50
C PRO A 45 -12.77 -0.47 3.19
N PRO A 46 -13.07 -1.05 4.37
CA PRO A 46 -14.33 -0.83 5.09
C PRO A 46 -14.68 0.64 5.32
N TYR A 47 -13.67 1.49 5.56
CA TYR A 47 -13.86 2.91 5.72
C TYR A 47 -12.69 3.73 5.15
N HIS A 48 -13.02 4.94 4.73
CA HIS A 48 -12.07 6.01 4.48
C HIS A 48 -12.02 6.92 5.72
N THR A 49 -10.82 7.34 6.13
CA THR A 49 -10.62 8.35 7.18
C THR A 49 -10.15 9.64 6.52
N PHE A 50 -10.96 10.69 6.59
CA PHE A 50 -10.57 12.02 6.12
C PHE A 50 -9.50 12.65 7.03
N PRO A 51 -8.76 13.67 6.55
CA PRO A 51 -7.73 14.35 7.34
C PRO A 51 -8.22 14.91 8.69
N ASN A 52 -9.51 15.25 8.80
CA ASN A 52 -10.13 15.71 10.04
C ASN A 52 -10.56 14.57 11.00
N GLY A 53 -10.18 13.32 10.69
CA GLY A 53 -10.52 12.13 11.48
C GLY A 53 -11.91 11.53 11.19
N THR A 54 -12.73 12.19 10.37
CA THR A 54 -14.08 11.68 10.04
C THR A 54 -13.96 10.38 9.24
N ARG A 55 -14.67 9.35 9.69
CA ARG A 55 -14.74 8.07 8.98
C ARG A 55 -16.03 7.94 8.18
N VAL A 56 -15.90 7.47 6.95
CA VAL A 56 -17.02 7.16 6.06
C VAL A 56 -16.92 5.71 5.64
N HIS A 57 -17.99 4.96 5.86
CA HIS A 57 -18.07 3.55 5.50
C HIS A 57 -18.22 3.38 3.97
N ARG A 58 -17.65 2.32 3.41
CA ARG A 58 -17.76 1.96 1.97
C ARG A 58 -19.17 1.67 1.45
N ASN A 59 -20.18 1.74 2.32
CA ASN A 59 -21.60 1.59 1.96
C ASN A 59 -22.28 2.95 1.79
N ASP A 60 -21.63 4.04 2.24
CA ASP A 60 -22.10 5.39 2.02
C ASP A 60 -21.60 5.87 0.64
N THR A 61 -22.36 5.48 -0.38
CA THR A 61 -21.97 5.68 -1.79
C THR A 61 -21.86 7.15 -2.18
N GLY A 62 -22.49 8.06 -1.43
CA GLY A 62 -22.47 9.50 -1.69
C GLY A 62 -21.24 10.21 -1.13
N ARG A 63 -20.49 9.59 -0.21
CA ARG A 63 -19.35 10.22 0.48
C ARG A 63 -18.06 9.42 0.41
N PHE A 64 -18.12 8.10 0.21
CA PHE A 64 -16.92 7.28 0.14
C PHE A 64 -16.15 7.56 -1.17
N PRO A 65 -14.83 7.86 -1.12
CA PRO A 65 -14.07 8.23 -2.31
C PRO A 65 -13.56 6.99 -3.04
N TYR A 66 -14.45 6.25 -3.72
CA TYR A 66 -14.10 5.00 -4.43
C TYR A 66 -12.91 5.15 -5.37
N GLU A 67 -12.91 6.21 -6.19
CA GLU A 67 -11.86 6.48 -7.19
C GLU A 67 -10.47 6.74 -6.59
N ALA A 68 -10.40 7.01 -5.29
CA ALA A 68 -9.14 7.18 -4.57
C ALA A 68 -8.42 5.86 -4.28
N TYR A 69 -9.11 4.73 -4.46
CA TYR A 69 -8.60 3.39 -4.18
C TYR A 69 -8.55 2.55 -5.44
N HIS A 70 -7.44 1.86 -5.65
CA HIS A 70 -7.37 0.80 -6.65
C HIS A 70 -7.92 -0.49 -6.04
N LEU A 71 -7.32 -0.94 -4.94
CA LEU A 71 -7.57 -2.24 -4.32
C LEU A 71 -7.31 -2.18 -2.81
N TYR A 72 -8.16 -2.84 -2.03
CA TYR A 72 -7.86 -3.36 -0.71
C TYR A 72 -8.02 -4.88 -0.74
N CYS A 73 -6.98 -5.60 -0.31
CA CYS A 73 -7.09 -7.01 0.02
C CYS A 73 -6.61 -7.24 1.46
N SER A 74 -7.28 -8.17 2.13
CA SER A 74 -7.11 -8.43 3.55
C SER A 74 -6.18 -9.58 3.86
N PRO A 75 -5.66 -9.66 5.10
CA PRO A 75 -4.80 -10.77 5.46
C PRO A 75 -5.59 -12.07 5.61
N GLY A 76 -5.01 -13.15 5.07
CA GLY A 76 -5.65 -14.47 5.04
C GLY A 76 -5.91 -15.08 6.43
N ASN A 77 -5.27 -14.52 7.47
CA ASN A 77 -5.46 -14.91 8.88
C ASN A 77 -6.36 -13.94 9.68
N ALA A 78 -7.14 -13.07 9.01
CA ALA A 78 -8.12 -12.20 9.67
C ALA A 78 -9.36 -13.00 10.13
N GLU A 79 -9.63 -13.02 11.43
CA GLU A 79 -10.75 -13.79 12.00
C GLU A 79 -12.12 -13.11 11.85
N TYR A 80 -12.17 -11.77 11.92
CA TYR A 80 -13.41 -10.98 12.04
C TYR A 80 -13.60 -10.00 10.89
N ILE A 81 -13.07 -10.33 9.72
CA ILE A 81 -13.13 -9.41 8.59
C ILE A 81 -14.56 -9.16 8.12
N GLU A 82 -14.86 -7.88 7.86
CA GLU A 82 -16.13 -7.45 7.30
C GLU A 82 -16.33 -8.00 5.88
N LYS A 83 -17.51 -8.57 5.62
CA LYS A 83 -17.91 -9.06 4.30
C LYS A 83 -18.76 -8.02 3.55
N PRO A 84 -18.65 -7.92 2.21
CA PRO A 84 -17.77 -8.71 1.35
C PRO A 84 -16.31 -8.23 1.41
N ASN A 85 -15.36 -9.13 1.17
CA ASN A 85 -13.93 -8.82 1.08
C ASN A 85 -13.24 -9.78 0.12
N VAL A 86 -11.98 -9.46 -0.22
CA VAL A 86 -11.05 -10.34 -0.92
C VAL A 86 -9.79 -10.45 -0.08
N MET A 87 -9.36 -11.68 0.18
CA MET A 87 -8.08 -11.95 0.82
C MET A 87 -6.94 -11.76 -0.18
N CYS A 88 -5.79 -11.27 0.28
CA CYS A 88 -4.60 -11.20 -0.56
C CYS A 88 -4.13 -12.62 -0.94
N ASP A 89 -3.52 -12.72 -2.12
CA ASP A 89 -3.01 -13.98 -2.65
C ASP A 89 -1.93 -14.59 -1.73
N PRO A 90 -2.05 -15.86 -1.31
CA PRO A 90 -1.06 -16.51 -0.46
C PRO A 90 0.16 -17.03 -1.23
N TYR A 91 0.13 -17.10 -2.56
CA TYR A 91 1.23 -17.68 -3.34
C TYR A 91 2.42 -16.72 -3.47
N SER A 92 2.14 -15.42 -3.49
CA SER A 92 3.14 -14.37 -3.69
C SER A 92 4.07 -14.15 -2.48
N ASN A 93 3.66 -14.55 -1.27
CA ASN A 93 4.44 -14.45 -0.03
C ASN A 93 4.09 -15.57 0.95
N PRO A 94 5.07 -16.26 1.56
CA PRO A 94 4.80 -17.30 2.56
C PRO A 94 4.05 -16.82 3.81
N GLN A 95 4.10 -15.52 4.13
CA GLN A 95 3.35 -14.92 5.23
C GLN A 95 2.04 -14.27 4.74
N PRO A 96 0.96 -14.26 5.54
CA PRO A 96 -0.23 -13.46 5.27
C PRO A 96 0.12 -12.01 4.90
N GLN A 97 -0.59 -11.48 3.91
CA GLN A 97 -0.39 -10.12 3.41
C GLN A 97 -1.65 -9.28 3.54
N GLU A 98 -1.49 -8.00 3.80
CA GLU A 98 -2.54 -7.00 3.64
C GLU A 98 -2.03 -5.87 2.74
N ILE A 99 -2.76 -5.57 1.67
CA ILE A 99 -2.33 -4.60 0.67
C ILE A 99 -3.44 -3.56 0.51
N LEU A 100 -3.05 -2.29 0.59
CA LEU A 100 -3.89 -1.17 0.23
C LEU A 100 -3.21 -0.33 -0.85
N GLN A 101 -3.80 -0.36 -2.05
CA GLN A 101 -3.35 0.40 -3.21
C GLN A 101 -4.29 1.59 -3.43
N ILE A 102 -3.73 2.79 -3.40
CA ILE A 102 -4.42 4.06 -3.66
C ILE A 102 -4.04 4.64 -5.02
N LEU A 103 -4.88 5.52 -5.53
CA LEU A 103 -4.71 6.24 -6.79
C LEU A 103 -4.65 7.75 -6.53
N PRO A 104 -4.03 8.53 -7.43
CA PRO A 104 -4.06 9.98 -7.36
C PRO A 104 -5.49 10.52 -7.25
N HIS A 105 -5.81 11.25 -6.18
CA HIS A 105 -7.15 11.73 -5.90
C HIS A 105 -7.13 12.92 -4.93
N PRO A 106 -8.07 13.90 -5.00
CA PRO A 106 -8.03 15.10 -4.16
C PRO A 106 -8.02 14.84 -2.64
N VAL A 107 -8.59 13.73 -2.18
CA VAL A 107 -8.59 13.35 -0.75
C VAL A 107 -7.19 13.10 -0.18
N TRP A 108 -6.18 12.93 -1.05
CA TRP A 108 -4.78 12.77 -0.65
C TRP A 108 -4.00 14.08 -0.65
N GLY A 109 -4.59 15.18 -1.13
CA GLY A 109 -3.91 16.46 -1.34
C GLY A 109 -3.35 17.06 -0.05
N ASP A 110 -4.06 16.94 1.07
CA ASP A 110 -3.58 17.45 2.36
C ASP A 110 -2.29 16.77 2.82
N TYR A 111 -2.03 15.54 2.36
CA TYR A 111 -0.83 14.77 2.66
C TYR A 111 0.30 15.01 1.64
N GLY A 112 0.09 15.91 0.67
CA GLY A 112 1.06 16.24 -0.38
C GLY A 112 1.12 15.24 -1.53
N TYR A 113 0.23 14.24 -1.58
CA TYR A 113 0.25 13.23 -2.63
C TYR A 113 -0.42 13.72 -3.94
N PRO A 114 -0.08 13.10 -5.08
CA PRO A 114 -0.78 13.28 -6.36
C PRO A 114 -2.31 13.29 -6.22
N THR A 115 -2.95 14.30 -6.81
CA THR A 115 -4.40 14.53 -6.71
C THR A 115 -5.15 14.21 -7.99
N ARG A 116 -4.44 14.02 -9.10
CA ARG A 116 -5.02 13.72 -10.42
C ARG A 116 -4.18 12.68 -11.15
N LYS A 117 -4.84 11.90 -12.00
CA LYS A 117 -4.17 10.93 -12.86
C LYS A 117 -3.11 11.62 -13.72
N GLY A 118 -1.94 11.00 -13.80
CA GLY A 118 -0.78 11.50 -14.56
C GLY A 118 0.17 12.38 -13.73
N GLU A 119 -0.27 12.88 -12.57
CA GLU A 119 0.63 13.53 -11.62
C GLU A 119 1.61 12.51 -11.01
N GLY A 120 2.90 12.87 -10.96
CA GLY A 120 3.97 11.96 -10.51
C GLY A 120 4.32 10.85 -11.51
N TRP A 121 3.66 10.79 -12.67
CA TRP A 121 3.96 9.82 -13.72
C TRP A 121 5.16 10.26 -14.58
N ILE A 122 5.57 9.37 -15.49
CA ILE A 122 6.68 9.60 -16.42
C ILE A 122 6.49 10.93 -17.17
N GLY A 123 7.48 11.81 -17.07
CA GLY A 123 7.48 13.13 -17.70
C GLY A 123 7.01 14.27 -16.80
N ASP A 124 6.48 13.99 -15.61
CA ASP A 124 6.20 15.01 -14.61
C ASP A 124 7.49 15.43 -13.91
N PRO A 125 7.97 16.69 -14.06
CA PRO A 125 9.23 17.13 -13.49
C PRO A 125 9.12 17.52 -12.00
N ARG A 126 7.91 17.51 -11.42
CA ARG A 126 7.70 17.99 -10.05
C ARG A 126 8.34 17.06 -9.02
N SER A 127 8.97 17.68 -8.03
CA SER A 127 9.26 17.03 -6.75
C SER A 127 8.03 17.10 -5.85
N TRP A 128 7.85 16.07 -5.03
CA TRP A 128 6.70 15.92 -4.14
C TRP A 128 7.18 15.82 -2.70
N ASP A 129 6.62 16.66 -1.83
CA ASP A 129 6.80 16.57 -0.39
C ASP A 129 5.63 15.77 0.18
N LEU A 130 5.90 14.55 0.63
CA LEU A 130 4.88 13.58 1.04
C LEU A 130 4.87 13.41 2.55
N ASP A 131 3.72 13.64 3.18
CA ASP A 131 3.48 13.26 4.58
C ASP A 131 3.06 11.78 4.65
N VAL A 132 4.04 10.92 4.37
CA VAL A 132 3.84 9.47 4.28
C VAL A 132 3.40 8.86 5.62
N GLY A 133 3.84 9.45 6.73
CA GLY A 133 3.48 9.03 8.09
C GLY A 133 2.01 9.30 8.40
N ARG A 134 1.53 10.53 8.17
CA ARG A 134 0.15 10.90 8.46
C ARG A 134 -0.85 10.20 7.53
N LEU A 135 -0.49 10.02 6.25
CA LEU A 135 -1.35 9.26 5.32
C LEU A 135 -1.47 7.81 5.79
N SER A 136 -0.35 7.11 6.03
CA SER A 136 -0.36 5.70 6.41
C SER A 136 -1.06 5.40 7.75
N GLN A 137 -1.11 6.38 8.67
CA GLN A 137 -1.93 6.30 9.88
C GLN A 137 -3.43 6.45 9.61
N SER A 138 -3.80 7.24 8.61
CA SER A 138 -5.20 7.48 8.23
C SER A 138 -5.80 6.32 7.43
N LEU A 139 -4.96 5.57 6.71
CA LEU A 139 -5.35 4.42 5.92
C LEU A 139 -5.84 3.24 6.78
N TYR A 140 -6.77 2.48 6.21
CA TYR A 140 -7.30 1.26 6.82
C TYR A 140 -6.29 0.12 6.74
N PHE A 141 -6.03 -0.49 7.91
CA PHE A 141 -5.38 -1.78 8.04
C PHE A 141 -6.11 -2.57 9.11
N TYR A 142 -6.37 -3.83 8.83
CA TYR A 142 -7.15 -4.74 9.65
C TYR A 142 -6.46 -4.99 10.98
N GLN A 143 -7.28 -5.07 12.02
CA GLN A 143 -6.90 -5.46 13.36
C GLN A 143 -8.07 -6.21 14.00
N ASP A 144 -7.77 -7.30 14.72
CA ASP A 144 -8.82 -8.08 15.38
C ASP A 144 -9.55 -7.22 16.43
N PRO A 145 -10.88 -7.19 16.42
CA PRO A 145 -11.67 -6.46 17.40
C PRO A 145 -11.30 -6.84 18.84
N GLY A 146 -11.22 -5.84 19.73
CA GLY A 146 -10.92 -6.05 21.15
C GLY A 146 -9.44 -6.25 21.47
N THR A 147 -8.54 -6.22 20.48
CA THR A 147 -7.09 -6.30 20.71
C THR A 147 -6.46 -4.92 20.95
N ALA A 148 -5.25 -4.90 21.51
CA ALA A 148 -4.53 -3.65 21.76
C ALA A 148 -4.10 -3.01 20.42
N PRO A 149 -4.25 -1.69 20.21
CA PRO A 149 -3.87 -1.05 18.96
C PRO A 149 -2.43 -1.35 18.54
N ALA A 150 -2.23 -1.75 17.29
CA ALA A 150 -0.89 -1.99 16.75
C ALA A 150 -0.08 -0.69 16.72
N ARG A 151 1.18 -0.74 17.16
CA ARG A 151 2.13 0.34 16.90
C ARG A 151 2.64 0.19 15.47
N ARG A 152 2.14 1.01 14.54
CA ARG A 152 2.53 0.98 13.12
C ARG A 152 3.92 1.60 12.92
N GLN A 153 4.96 0.76 12.90
CA GLN A 153 6.33 1.15 12.54
C GLN A 153 6.61 0.76 11.09
N TRP A 154 6.64 1.73 10.19
CA TRP A 154 6.96 1.46 8.79
C TRP A 154 8.47 1.29 8.63
N THR A 155 8.89 0.15 8.08
CA THR A 155 10.31 -0.24 8.02
C THR A 155 10.88 -0.14 6.61
N SER A 156 10.03 0.10 5.59
CA SER A 156 10.51 0.34 4.23
C SER A 156 9.73 1.36 3.44
N ILE A 157 10.45 2.04 2.56
CA ILE A 157 9.92 2.77 1.41
C ILE A 157 10.38 2.04 0.15
N ASP A 158 9.42 1.72 -0.70
CA ASP A 158 9.62 0.92 -1.89
C ASP A 158 9.18 1.72 -3.11
N LEU A 159 10.02 1.75 -4.14
CA LEU A 159 9.72 2.37 -5.44
C LEU A 159 10.02 1.37 -6.54
N GLY A 160 9.07 1.13 -7.43
CA GLY A 160 9.31 0.21 -8.53
C GLY A 160 8.14 0.06 -9.46
N THR A 161 8.19 -1.03 -10.23
CA THR A 161 7.20 -1.36 -11.24
C THR A 161 6.63 -2.74 -10.95
N GLU A 162 5.31 -2.83 -10.98
CA GLU A 162 4.60 -4.10 -11.08
C GLU A 162 4.24 -4.30 -12.55
N ILE A 163 4.69 -5.40 -13.12
CA ILE A 163 4.71 -5.66 -14.55
C ILE A 163 3.97 -6.96 -14.82
N TYR A 164 2.86 -6.85 -15.53
CA TYR A 164 2.16 -7.96 -16.15
C TYR A 164 2.75 -8.11 -17.54
N LYS A 165 3.44 -9.22 -17.82
CA LYS A 165 4.05 -9.44 -19.13
C LYS A 165 3.71 -10.81 -19.69
N ASP A 166 3.62 -10.87 -21.01
CA ASP A 166 3.62 -12.14 -21.74
C ASP A 166 4.99 -12.83 -21.63
N PRO A 167 5.07 -14.16 -21.80
CA PRO A 167 6.33 -14.90 -21.73
C PRO A 167 7.45 -14.31 -22.59
N ASN A 168 7.11 -13.81 -23.78
CA ASN A 168 8.07 -13.31 -24.78
C ASN A 168 8.32 -11.78 -24.74
N GLN A 169 7.80 -11.08 -23.74
CA GLN A 169 8.05 -9.64 -23.57
C GLN A 169 9.25 -9.40 -22.65
N VAL A 170 10.05 -8.38 -22.98
CA VAL A 170 11.09 -7.84 -22.10
C VAL A 170 10.61 -6.47 -21.64
N ALA A 171 10.59 -6.27 -20.33
CA ALA A 171 10.29 -4.98 -19.74
C ALA A 171 11.56 -4.43 -19.10
N GLU A 172 11.87 -3.18 -19.43
CA GLU A 172 13.02 -2.46 -18.90
C GLU A 172 12.54 -1.15 -18.30
N TRP A 173 13.12 -0.79 -17.16
CA TRP A 173 12.91 0.51 -16.54
C TRP A 173 14.20 0.97 -15.89
N THR A 174 14.39 2.28 -15.87
CA THR A 174 15.55 2.93 -15.25
C THR A 174 15.07 3.97 -14.26
N ALA A 175 15.60 3.94 -13.04
CA ALA A 175 15.49 5.05 -12.10
C ALA A 175 16.85 5.73 -11.95
N THR A 176 16.97 6.97 -12.42
CA THR A 176 18.19 7.78 -12.32
C THR A 176 18.06 8.82 -11.21
N ARG A 177 19.14 9.05 -10.44
CA ARG A 177 19.23 10.09 -9.38
C ARG A 177 18.02 10.10 -8.44
N LYS A 178 18.03 9.20 -7.46
CA LYS A 178 17.11 9.24 -6.33
C LYS A 178 17.64 10.24 -5.32
N LYS A 179 17.00 11.40 -5.20
CA LYS A 179 17.16 12.25 -4.03
C LYS A 179 15.88 12.12 -3.23
N PHE A 180 15.85 11.13 -2.33
CA PHE A 180 14.91 11.17 -1.23
C PHE A 180 15.58 12.05 -0.17
N ASP A 181 15.26 13.34 -0.16
CA ASP A 181 15.60 14.20 0.97
C ASP A 181 14.61 13.85 2.10
N SER A 182 14.69 12.63 2.62
CA SER A 182 14.19 12.36 3.96
C SER A 182 15.19 12.96 4.94
N GLU A 183 14.74 13.50 6.08
CA GLU A 183 15.62 13.74 7.25
C GLU A 183 16.24 12.44 7.83
N LEU A 184 16.23 11.36 7.05
CA LEU A 184 16.85 10.06 7.30
C LEU A 184 18.03 9.96 6.33
N GLU A 185 19.19 10.43 6.77
CA GLU A 185 20.46 10.10 6.10
C GLU A 185 20.68 8.58 6.17
N PHE A 186 21.30 8.03 5.12
CA PHE A 186 21.72 6.62 4.95
C PHE A 186 20.63 5.65 4.47
N ALA A 187 20.45 5.58 3.14
CA ALA A 187 19.69 4.53 2.48
C ALA A 187 20.59 3.60 1.66
N LYS A 188 20.71 2.33 2.07
CA LYS A 188 21.13 1.28 1.13
C LYS A 188 19.91 0.89 0.30
N PHE A 189 19.93 1.19 -1.00
CA PHE A 189 18.90 0.72 -1.92
C PHE A 189 19.22 -0.71 -2.35
N SER A 190 18.39 -1.66 -1.93
CA SER A 190 18.44 -3.03 -2.45
C SER A 190 17.51 -3.14 -3.66
N LYS A 191 18.01 -3.70 -4.75
CA LYS A 191 17.19 -4.06 -5.91
C LYS A 191 16.56 -5.42 -5.61
N ILE A 192 15.25 -5.42 -5.36
CA ILE A 192 14.50 -6.65 -5.10
C ILE A 192 13.80 -7.05 -6.38
N TYR A 193 13.96 -8.32 -6.76
CA TYR A 193 13.23 -8.97 -7.82
C TYR A 193 12.33 -10.02 -7.19
N GLN A 194 11.02 -9.87 -7.36
CA GLN A 194 10.05 -10.87 -6.92
C GLN A 194 9.20 -11.28 -8.13
N GLN A 195 9.29 -12.55 -8.51
CA GLN A 195 8.33 -13.16 -9.41
C GLN A 195 7.14 -13.58 -8.55
N LEU A 196 5.99 -12.91 -8.72
CA LEU A 196 4.83 -13.13 -7.86
C LEU A 196 4.04 -14.36 -8.31
N LEU A 197 3.80 -14.47 -9.63
CA LEU A 197 3.01 -15.55 -10.21
C LEU A 197 3.51 -15.89 -11.62
N SER A 198 3.59 -17.18 -11.94
CA SER A 198 3.94 -17.71 -13.26
C SER A 198 2.83 -18.64 -13.76
N GLY A 199 1.95 -18.14 -14.63
CA GLY A 199 0.98 -18.96 -15.36
C GLY A 199 1.44 -19.27 -16.79
N PRO A 200 0.78 -20.20 -17.51
CA PRO A 200 1.14 -20.57 -18.88
C PRO A 200 1.02 -19.40 -19.88
N ASN A 201 0.20 -18.39 -19.59
CA ASN A 201 -0.06 -17.25 -20.48
C ASN A 201 0.43 -15.90 -19.96
N MET A 202 0.71 -15.77 -18.66
CA MET A 202 1.06 -14.48 -18.06
C MET A 202 1.95 -14.69 -16.85
N THR A 203 2.96 -13.83 -16.72
CA THR A 203 3.83 -13.79 -15.54
C THR A 203 3.81 -12.40 -14.95
N ILE A 204 3.65 -12.32 -13.64
CA ILE A 204 3.66 -11.06 -12.89
C ILE A 204 5.02 -10.93 -12.22
N PHE A 205 5.69 -9.83 -12.51
CA PHE A 205 6.95 -9.46 -11.89
C PHE A 205 6.77 -8.17 -11.12
N GLN A 206 7.37 -8.14 -9.94
CA GLN A 206 7.53 -6.94 -9.16
C GLN A 206 9.03 -6.69 -9.02
N GLN A 207 9.45 -5.49 -9.42
CA GLN A 207 10.82 -5.05 -9.23
C GLN A 207 10.82 -3.72 -8.51
N PHE A 208 11.43 -3.68 -7.34
CA PHE A 208 11.46 -2.50 -6.49
C PHE A 208 12.86 -2.16 -6.04
N TYR A 209 13.03 -0.88 -5.75
CA TYR A 209 14.08 -0.36 -4.90
C TYR A 209 13.52 -0.17 -3.51
N LYS A 210 14.04 -0.95 -2.56
CA LYS A 210 13.70 -0.86 -1.15
C LYS A 210 14.74 -0.01 -0.42
N GLN A 211 14.26 0.99 0.31
CA GLN A 211 15.01 1.69 1.34
C GLN A 211 14.49 1.21 2.69
N GLU A 212 15.37 0.61 3.48
CA GLU A 212 15.06 0.27 4.88
C GLU A 212 15.18 1.52 5.74
N LEU A 213 14.26 1.65 6.69
CA LEU A 213 14.19 2.78 7.60
C LEU A 213 14.68 2.33 8.98
N ASP A 214 15.74 2.96 9.49
CA ASP A 214 16.19 2.77 10.86
C ASP A 214 15.21 3.47 11.82
N ASP A 215 14.40 2.68 12.53
CA ASP A 215 13.45 3.09 13.58
C ASP A 215 12.60 4.35 13.26
N CYS A 216 11.76 4.27 12.24
CA CYS A 216 10.62 5.19 12.08
C CYS A 216 9.50 4.85 13.07
N SER A 217 9.78 4.98 14.37
CA SER A 217 8.71 5.12 15.34
C SER A 217 8.12 6.52 15.23
N LEU A 218 6.94 6.63 14.58
CA LEU A 218 6.09 7.81 14.69
C LEU A 218 5.78 8.01 16.18
N ARG A 219 6.51 8.93 16.83
CA ARG A 219 6.11 9.46 18.12
C ARG A 219 4.82 10.23 17.86
N ASN A 220 3.70 9.74 18.39
CA ASN A 220 2.50 10.56 18.48
C ASN A 220 2.88 11.88 19.16
N SER A 221 2.99 12.94 18.38
CA SER A 221 3.03 14.30 18.89
C SER A 221 1.59 14.75 19.06
N ILE A 222 1.16 14.71 20.33
CA ILE A 222 0.03 15.37 21.00
C ILE A 222 -1.36 14.78 20.74
#